data_AF-A0A7V3UP54-F1
#
_entry.id   AF-A0A7V3UP54-F1
#
_cell.length_a   1.000
_cell.length_b   1.000
_cell.length_c   1.000
_cell.angle_alpha   90.00
_cell.angle_beta   90.00
_cell.angle_gamma   90.00
#
_symmetry.space_group_name_H-M   'P 1'
#
loop_
_entity.id
_entity.type
_entity.pdbx_description
1 polymer ?
#
loop_
_entity_poly.entity_id
_entity_poly.type
_entity_poly.pdbx_seq_one_letter_code
_entity_poly.pdbx_strand_id
1 'polypeptide(L)'
;MRLRLFIATFFVLGIWTFWMAGHALAANYSWVPATQGSCDTICKNLGKMAVYGGFDGVVKSSLYVCGVDTQNFAKGKQSASGYIPGKNVSTTGTCTVPFKGREFSNKTFVCLCLP
;
A
#
# COMPACT_ATOMS: atom_id res chain seq x y z
N MET A 1 65.86 -11.24 -10.15
CA MET A 1 64.87 -12.27 -9.78
C MET A 1 63.68 -11.55 -9.16
N ARG A 2 62.49 -11.69 -9.75
CA ARG A 2 61.24 -11.02 -9.35
C ARG A 2 60.62 -11.76 -8.17
N LEU A 3 60.17 -11.09 -7.10
CA LEU A 3 59.00 -11.56 -6.33
C LEU A 3 58.34 -10.46 -5.48
N ARG A 4 57.19 -10.03 -6.01
CA ARG A 4 55.99 -9.39 -5.46
C ARG A 4 55.83 -9.37 -3.92
N LEU A 5 55.49 -8.20 -3.38
CA LEU A 5 54.65 -8.10 -2.17
C LEU A 5 53.76 -6.84 -2.25
N PHE A 6 52.61 -6.97 -2.93
CA PHE A 6 51.61 -5.91 -3.11
C PHE A 6 50.21 -6.49 -2.79
N ILE A 7 50.00 -7.04 -1.59
CA ILE A 7 48.66 -7.52 -1.19
C ILE A 7 48.51 -7.38 0.33
N ALA A 8 48.25 -6.18 0.85
CA ALA A 8 47.90 -6.05 2.28
C ALA A 8 47.07 -4.80 2.66
N THR A 9 46.44 -4.09 1.72
CA THR A 9 45.71 -2.84 2.07
C THR A 9 44.30 -2.71 1.51
N PHE A 10 43.78 -3.68 0.75
CA PHE A 10 42.47 -3.54 0.10
C PHE A 10 41.27 -4.19 0.80
N PHE A 11 41.46 -4.93 1.89
CA PHE A 11 40.37 -5.77 2.45
C PHE A 11 39.52 -5.14 3.55
N VAL A 12 39.86 -3.95 4.08
CA VAL A 12 39.15 -3.39 5.25
C VAL A 12 38.06 -2.38 4.88
N LEU A 13 38.06 -1.87 3.64
CA LEU A 13 37.07 -0.86 3.20
C LEU A 13 35.85 -1.43 2.45
N GLY A 14 35.88 -2.72 2.08
CA GLY A 14 34.82 -3.34 1.26
C GLY A 14 33.59 -3.87 2.02
N ILE A 15 33.69 -4.01 3.35
CA ILE A 15 32.64 -4.71 4.14
C ILE A 15 31.65 -3.73 4.79
N TRP A 16 31.98 -2.44 4.88
CA TRP A 16 31.10 -1.44 5.52
C TRP A 16 30.06 -0.80 4.59
N THR A 17 30.19 -0.92 3.27
CA THR A 17 29.20 -0.36 2.33
C THR A 17 27.98 -1.26 2.12
N PHE A 18 28.04 -2.52 2.55
CA PHE A 18 26.92 -3.45 2.39
C PHE A 18 25.84 -3.34 3.49
N TRP A 19 26.08 -2.58 4.56
CA TRP A 19 25.11 -2.50 5.68
C TRP A 19 24.25 -1.23 5.71
N MET A 20 24.45 -0.29 4.78
CA MET A 20 23.63 0.93 4.68
C MET A 20 22.55 0.88 3.59
N ALA A 21 22.49 -0.18 2.77
CA ALA A 21 21.45 -0.34 1.76
C ALA A 21 20.14 -0.99 2.29
N GLY A 22 20.09 -1.34 3.58
CA GLY A 22 18.96 -2.08 4.17
C GLY A 22 17.83 -1.24 4.77
N HIS A 23 17.92 0.10 4.78
CA HIS A 23 17.03 0.95 5.60
C HIS A 23 16.17 1.96 4.81
N ALA A 24 16.09 1.87 3.48
CA ALA A 24 15.35 2.84 2.67
C ALA A 24 14.25 2.20 1.79
N LEU A 25 13.39 1.38 2.39
CA LEU A 25 12.09 1.00 1.80
C LEU A 25 11.01 1.11 2.88
N ALA A 26 10.98 2.22 3.60
CA ALA A 26 9.70 2.72 4.10
C ALA A 26 8.89 3.10 2.85
N ALA A 27 8.11 2.15 2.32
CA ALA A 27 7.29 2.37 1.14
C ALA A 27 6.41 3.60 1.37
N ASN A 28 6.65 4.67 0.63
CA ASN A 28 5.93 5.94 0.74
C ASN A 28 4.52 5.76 0.18
N TYR A 29 3.65 5.11 0.94
CA TYR A 29 2.27 4.89 0.54
C TYR A 29 1.46 6.18 0.71
N SER A 30 0.48 6.36 -0.16
CA SER A 30 -0.43 7.51 -0.13
C SER A 30 -1.88 7.06 -0.24
N TRP A 31 -2.72 7.63 0.60
CA TRP A 31 -4.17 7.49 0.49
C TRP A 31 -4.70 8.49 -0.54
N VAL A 32 -5.26 7.99 -1.63
CA VAL A 32 -5.79 8.79 -2.73
C VAL A 32 -7.32 8.82 -2.66
N PRO A 33 -7.96 9.99 -2.59
CA PRO A 33 -9.42 10.08 -2.56
C PRO A 33 -10.05 9.58 -3.85
N ALA A 34 -11.18 8.89 -3.71
CA ALA A 34 -11.90 8.25 -4.80
C ALA A 34 -13.41 8.35 -4.59
N THR A 35 -14.12 8.54 -5.70
CA THR A 35 -15.59 8.49 -5.76
C THR A 35 -15.97 7.47 -6.81
N GLN A 36 -16.32 6.27 -6.36
CA GLN A 36 -16.54 5.08 -7.19
C GLN A 36 -15.30 4.64 -7.99
N GLY A 37 -15.40 3.48 -8.65
CA GLY A 37 -14.36 2.94 -9.51
C GLY A 37 -13.34 2.03 -8.81
N SER A 38 -12.48 1.42 -9.63
CA SER A 38 -11.42 0.51 -9.15
C SER A 38 -10.22 1.30 -8.66
N CYS A 39 -9.68 0.93 -7.48
CA CYS A 39 -8.44 1.51 -6.99
C CYS A 39 -7.26 1.30 -7.95
N ASP A 40 -7.26 0.22 -8.74
CA ASP A 40 -6.27 -0.01 -9.79
C ASP A 40 -6.24 1.13 -10.79
N THR A 41 -7.40 1.48 -11.36
CA THR A 41 -7.52 2.55 -12.34
C THR A 41 -7.20 3.90 -11.72
N ILE A 42 -7.69 4.16 -10.51
CA ILE A 42 -7.47 5.44 -9.80
C ILE A 42 -5.98 5.66 -9.54
N CYS A 43 -5.27 4.67 -8.99
CA CYS A 43 -3.84 4.80 -8.73
C CYS A 43 -3.06 4.88 -10.07
N LYS A 44 -3.40 4.07 -11.07
CA LYS A 44 -2.73 4.09 -12.39
C LYS A 44 -2.85 5.43 -13.09
N ASN A 45 -4.00 6.09 -12.99
CA ASN A 45 -4.20 7.43 -13.57
C ASN A 45 -3.29 8.50 -12.93
N LEU A 46 -2.77 8.24 -11.73
CA LEU A 46 -1.81 9.10 -11.03
C LEU A 46 -0.36 8.64 -11.20
N GLY A 47 -0.10 7.67 -12.09
CA GLY A 47 1.23 7.08 -12.26
C GLY A 47 1.68 6.23 -11.06
N LYS A 48 0.74 5.74 -10.26
CA LYS A 48 0.96 4.97 -9.03
C LYS A 48 0.45 3.54 -9.16
N MET A 49 0.90 2.66 -8.27
CA MET A 49 0.40 1.29 -8.18
C MET A 49 -0.60 1.14 -7.04
N ALA A 50 -1.76 0.55 -7.30
CA ALA A 50 -2.69 0.21 -6.24
C ALA A 50 -2.18 -1.00 -5.45
N VAL A 51 -2.35 -0.99 -4.12
CA VAL A 51 -2.00 -2.14 -3.29
C VAL A 51 -3.00 -3.26 -3.52
N TYR A 52 -2.53 -4.35 -4.13
CA TYR A 52 -3.31 -5.56 -4.35
C TYR A 52 -3.54 -6.29 -3.03
N GLY A 53 -4.80 -6.54 -2.69
CA GLY A 53 -5.23 -7.21 -1.46
C GLY A 53 -5.64 -8.67 -1.65
N GLY A 54 -5.81 -9.13 -2.89
CA GLY A 54 -6.21 -10.50 -3.21
C GLY A 54 -7.22 -10.60 -4.35
N PHE A 55 -7.88 -11.74 -4.46
CA PHE A 55 -8.89 -12.02 -5.48
C PHE A 55 -10.15 -12.56 -4.82
N ASP A 56 -11.29 -12.03 -5.21
CA ASP A 56 -12.58 -12.55 -4.77
C ASP A 56 -13.06 -13.62 -5.76
N GLY A 57 -13.13 -14.86 -5.28
CA GLY A 57 -13.54 -16.02 -6.08
C GLY A 57 -15.03 -16.04 -6.45
N VAL A 58 -15.88 -15.29 -5.74
CA VAL A 58 -17.32 -15.22 -5.99
C VAL A 58 -17.60 -14.25 -7.15
N VAL A 59 -17.06 -13.04 -7.07
CA VAL A 59 -17.23 -12.03 -8.13
C VAL A 59 -16.16 -12.10 -9.22
N LYS A 60 -15.20 -13.03 -9.09
CA LYS A 60 -14.07 -13.25 -10.00
C LYS A 60 -13.32 -11.94 -10.32
N SER A 61 -12.99 -11.18 -9.28
CA SER A 61 -12.39 -9.84 -9.43
C SER A 61 -11.25 -9.60 -8.46
N SER A 62 -10.27 -8.81 -8.91
CA SER A 62 -9.18 -8.32 -8.07
C SER A 62 -9.71 -7.40 -6.96
N LEU A 63 -9.18 -7.60 -5.76
CA LEU A 63 -9.40 -6.79 -4.58
C LEU A 63 -8.19 -5.89 -4.35
N TYR A 64 -8.47 -4.62 -4.08
CA TYR A 64 -7.45 -3.63 -3.74
C TYR A 64 -7.70 -3.06 -2.36
N VAL A 65 -6.66 -2.59 -1.70
CA VAL A 65 -6.78 -1.98 -0.37
C VAL A 65 -7.38 -0.58 -0.52
N CYS A 66 -8.49 -0.36 0.17
CA CYS A 66 -9.14 0.94 0.29
C CYS A 66 -9.37 1.29 1.75
N GLY A 67 -9.81 2.52 2.00
CA GLY A 67 -10.14 3.01 3.32
C GLY A 67 -11.37 3.90 3.28
N VAL A 68 -12.19 3.87 4.33
CA VAL A 68 -13.31 4.80 4.48
C VAL A 68 -13.08 5.67 5.71
N ASP A 69 -13.30 6.98 5.57
CA ASP A 69 -13.12 7.92 6.67
C ASP A 69 -14.09 7.61 7.83
N THR A 70 -13.53 7.40 9.01
CA THR A 70 -14.26 7.11 10.24
C THR A 70 -15.24 8.21 10.63
N GLN A 71 -14.97 9.47 10.27
CA GLN A 71 -15.86 10.61 10.52
C GLN A 71 -17.11 10.58 9.63
N ASN A 72 -16.97 10.11 8.40
CA ASN A 72 -18.07 9.97 7.45
C ASN A 72 -18.82 8.64 7.62
N PHE A 73 -18.22 7.67 8.30
CA PHE A 73 -18.78 6.34 8.46
C PHE A 73 -19.68 6.18 9.69
N ALA A 74 -19.34 6.83 10.81
CA ALA A 74 -20.13 6.76 12.02
C ALA A 74 -20.57 8.17 12.44
N LYS A 75 -21.85 8.49 12.25
CA LYS A 75 -22.55 9.51 13.07
C LYS A 75 -22.52 9.06 14.54
N GLY A 76 -21.37 9.17 15.21
CA GLY A 76 -21.29 9.12 16.66
C GLY A 76 -20.08 8.49 17.32
N LYS A 77 -19.12 7.82 16.65
CA LYS A 77 -17.86 7.40 17.30
C LYS A 77 -16.69 7.34 16.30
N GLN A 78 -15.79 8.34 16.42
CA GLN A 78 -14.46 8.32 15.82
C GLN A 78 -13.74 7.02 16.18
N SER A 79 -13.25 6.29 15.19
CA SER A 79 -12.02 5.51 15.41
C SER A 79 -10.88 6.53 15.50
N ALA A 80 -9.87 6.26 16.32
CA ALA A 80 -8.72 7.12 16.47
C ALA A 80 -8.17 7.52 15.09
N SER A 81 -8.37 8.80 14.73
CA SER A 81 -7.82 9.52 13.57
C SER A 81 -7.28 8.62 12.44
N GLY A 82 -8.13 8.25 11.48
CA GLY A 82 -7.69 7.49 10.32
C GLY A 82 -8.83 6.96 9.45
N TYR A 83 -8.45 6.23 8.40
CA TYR A 83 -9.35 5.47 7.54
C TYR A 83 -9.55 4.06 8.11
N ILE A 84 -10.79 3.54 8.06
CA ILE A 84 -11.06 2.12 8.30
C ILE A 84 -10.62 1.37 7.04
N PRO A 85 -9.60 0.50 7.10
CA PRO A 85 -9.17 -0.23 5.92
C PRO A 85 -10.22 -1.26 5.51
N GLY A 86 -10.32 -1.50 4.20
CA GLY A 86 -11.27 -2.42 3.59
C GLY A 86 -10.81 -2.90 2.22
N LYS A 87 -11.74 -3.53 1.50
CA LYS A 87 -11.54 -4.10 0.17
C LYS A 87 -12.31 -3.28 -0.88
N ASN A 88 -11.63 -2.83 -1.93
CA ASN A 88 -12.25 -2.29 -3.12
C ASN A 88 -12.33 -3.42 -4.16
N VAL A 89 -13.56 -3.77 -4.53
CA VAL A 89 -13.81 -4.77 -5.56
C VAL A 89 -13.80 -4.05 -6.91
N SER A 90 -12.85 -4.40 -7.79
CA SER A 90 -12.61 -3.67 -9.04
C SER A 90 -13.84 -3.51 -9.92
N THR A 91 -14.71 -4.53 -9.96
CA THR A 91 -15.92 -4.54 -10.78
C THR A 91 -17.06 -3.69 -10.21
N THR A 92 -17.19 -3.59 -8.88
CA THR A 92 -18.27 -2.80 -8.26
C THR A 92 -17.85 -1.35 -8.03
N GLY A 93 -16.55 -1.10 -7.91
CA GLY A 93 -16.00 0.21 -7.60
C GLY A 93 -16.45 0.76 -6.25
N THR A 94 -16.79 -0.11 -5.30
CA THR A 94 -17.14 0.27 -3.93
C THR A 94 -16.08 -0.22 -2.95
N CYS A 95 -15.85 0.53 -1.89
CA CYS A 95 -14.98 0.12 -0.78
C CYS A 95 -15.82 -0.49 0.33
N THR A 96 -15.56 -1.77 0.65
CA THR A 96 -16.24 -2.50 1.71
C THR A 96 -15.34 -2.62 2.92
N VAL A 97 -15.78 -2.11 4.06
CA VAL A 97 -15.05 -2.12 5.33
C VAL A 97 -15.77 -2.98 6.37
N PRO A 98 -15.04 -3.76 7.19
CA PRO A 98 -15.62 -4.43 8.34
C PRO A 98 -15.80 -3.42 9.49
N PHE A 99 -17.01 -3.32 10.04
CA PHE A 99 -17.29 -2.50 11.21
C PHE A 99 -18.28 -3.21 12.13
N LYS A 100 -17.94 -3.38 13.41
CA LYS A 100 -18.81 -4.00 14.43
C LYS A 100 -19.45 -5.34 14.00
N GLY A 101 -18.66 -6.21 13.37
CA GLY A 101 -19.11 -7.55 12.94
C GLY A 101 -19.99 -7.57 11.69
N ARG A 102 -20.09 -6.46 10.95
CA ARG A 102 -20.80 -6.37 9.67
C ARG A 102 -19.90 -5.77 8.59
N GLU A 103 -20.18 -6.11 7.34
CA GLU A 103 -19.57 -5.44 6.18
C GLU A 103 -20.43 -4.25 5.76
N PHE A 104 -19.77 -3.16 5.41
CA PHE A 104 -20.42 -1.97 4.90
C PHE A 104 -19.69 -1.43 3.68
N SER A 105 -20.45 -1.07 2.65
CA SER A 105 -19.90 -0.57 1.40
C SER A 105 -20.13 0.94 1.26
N ASN A 106 -19.10 1.66 0.83
CA ASN A 106 -19.17 3.09 0.53
C ASN A 106 -18.62 3.37 -0.87
N LYS A 107 -19.24 4.34 -1.56
CA LYS A 107 -18.83 4.85 -2.86
C LYS A 107 -17.80 5.97 -2.75
N THR A 108 -17.73 6.64 -1.61
CA THR A 108 -16.69 7.63 -1.30
C THR A 108 -15.69 6.99 -0.35
N PHE A 109 -14.45 6.89 -0.79
CA PHE A 109 -13.39 6.19 -0.09
C PHE A 109 -12.02 6.74 -0.49
N VAL A 110 -10.97 6.17 0.06
CA VAL A 110 -9.59 6.38 -0.37
C VAL A 110 -8.98 5.05 -0.83
N CYS A 111 -8.08 5.12 -1.80
CA CYS A 111 -7.28 3.99 -2.27
C CYS A 111 -5.88 4.05 -1.69
N LEU A 112 -5.34 2.91 -1.29
CA LEU A 112 -3.93 2.82 -0.91
C LEU A 112 -3.08 2.66 -2.17
N CYS A 113 -2.33 3.71 -2.51
CA CYS A 113 -1.44 3.72 -3.66
C CYS A 113 0.03 3.77 -3.22
N LEU A 114 0.87 2.98 -3.88
CA LEU A 114 2.32 2.98 -3.80
C LEU A 114 2.90 3.87 -4.92
N PRO A 115 4.09 4.47 -4.72
CA PRO A 115 4.77 5.24 -5.73
C PRO A 115 5.20 4.36 -6.92
#